data_AF-A0A0R3QUS1-F1
#
_entry.id   AF-A0A0R3QUS1-F1
#
_cell.length_a   1.000
_cell.length_b   1.000
_cell.length_c   1.000
_cell.angle_alpha   90.00
_cell.angle_beta   90.00
_cell.angle_gamma   90.00
#
_symmetry.space_group_name_H-M   'P 1'
#
loop_
_entity.id
_entity.type
_entity.pdbx_description
1 polymer ?
#
loop_
_entity_poly.entity_id
_entity_poly.type
_entity_poly.pdbx_seq_one_letter_code
_entity_poly.pdbx_strand_id
1 'polypeptide(L)'
;LVSFVITTTARNMSEWSNRAEYVDACRTTLRNYPHFNATVYDGDSAVLDLILTAKKDLIGSITVTVICMAIVCLFFIGSKIGVLIIASTILSICFTLVGSLSWWGADMDPVTMVDVLIATGFSVDYTAHIAYKFYKLTGCREERIKQSFREMCGPMFQAGISTILCMLPLIFVPTYAILAFAKTVFLDVGLALLHGFFILPILLVTLCRDNRKEASNDKTMNTSGMINSDINNGNLLEK
;
A
#
# COMPACT_ATOMS: atom_id res chain seq x y z
N LEU A 1 22.78 42.21 -29.89
CA LEU A 1 22.37 41.56 -28.62
C LEU A 1 23.63 41.31 -27.81
N VAL A 2 23.80 42.03 -26.70
CA VAL A 2 24.93 41.80 -25.78
C VAL A 2 24.45 40.78 -24.77
N SER A 3 24.89 39.54 -24.90
CA SER A 3 24.65 38.50 -23.90
C SER A 3 25.79 38.53 -22.90
N PHE A 4 25.47 38.57 -21.61
CA PHE A 4 26.45 38.47 -20.53
C PHE A 4 26.15 37.23 -19.69
N VAL A 5 27.20 36.58 -19.20
CA VAL A 5 27.11 35.40 -18.33
C VAL A 5 27.64 35.80 -16.96
N ILE A 6 26.86 35.51 -15.92
CA ILE A 6 27.27 35.72 -14.53
C ILE A 6 27.41 34.35 -13.89
N THR A 7 28.60 34.06 -13.36
CA THR A 7 28.86 32.84 -12.61
C THR A 7 28.79 33.15 -11.12
N THR A 8 27.85 32.54 -10.42
CA THR A 8 27.70 32.66 -8.97
C THR A 8 28.25 31.41 -8.30
N THR A 9 29.10 31.59 -7.29
CA THR A 9 29.61 30.50 -6.45
C THR A 9 29.09 30.67 -5.03
N ALA A 10 28.64 29.57 -4.43
CA ALA A 10 28.10 29.55 -3.08
C ALA A 10 28.89 28.60 -2.19
N ARG A 11 28.88 28.85 -0.87
CA ARG A 11 29.51 27.98 0.14
C ARG A 11 28.48 27.00 0.69
N ASN A 12 28.96 25.87 1.25
CA ASN A 12 28.14 24.84 1.88
C ASN A 12 27.17 24.09 0.93
N MET A 13 27.63 23.79 -0.28
CA MET A 13 26.85 23.12 -1.33
C MET A 13 27.17 21.61 -1.44
N SER A 14 27.63 20.98 -0.36
CA SER A 14 27.92 19.54 -0.34
C SER A 14 26.66 18.67 -0.36
N GLU A 15 25.55 19.18 0.21
CA GLU A 15 24.26 18.49 0.20
C GLU A 15 23.42 18.91 -1.00
N TRP A 16 22.77 17.93 -1.63
CA TRP A 16 21.94 18.13 -2.82
C TRP A 16 20.67 18.96 -2.54
N SER A 17 20.09 18.81 -1.35
CA SER A 17 18.95 19.61 -0.87
C SER A 17 19.28 21.10 -0.85
N ASN A 18 20.41 21.47 -0.24
CA ASN A 18 20.86 22.86 -0.12
C ASN A 18 21.18 23.47 -1.49
N ARG A 19 21.77 22.68 -2.40
CA ARG A 19 21.97 23.09 -3.80
C ARG A 19 20.65 23.37 -4.50
N ALA A 20 19.66 22.50 -4.31
CA ALA A 20 18.36 22.62 -4.95
C ALA A 20 17.61 23.88 -4.47
N GLU A 21 17.61 24.14 -3.17
CA GLU A 21 17.02 25.35 -2.58
C GLU A 21 17.73 26.62 -3.06
N TYR A 22 19.07 26.61 -3.15
CA TYR A 22 19.84 27.73 -3.67
C TYR A 22 19.49 28.06 -5.12
N VAL A 23 19.44 27.05 -5.99
CA VAL A 23 19.09 27.24 -7.40
C VAL A 23 17.64 27.71 -7.55
N ASP A 24 16.71 27.21 -6.74
CA ASP A 24 15.32 27.69 -6.73
C ASP A 24 15.20 29.15 -6.26
N ALA A 25 15.98 29.55 -5.26
CA ALA A 25 16.06 30.94 -4.81
C ALA A 25 16.62 31.87 -5.90
N CYS A 26 17.66 31.45 -6.62
CA CYS A 26 18.19 32.18 -7.77
C CYS A 26 17.12 32.35 -8.86
N ARG A 27 16.42 31.26 -9.23
CA ARG A 27 15.34 31.30 -10.22
C ARG A 27 14.19 32.20 -9.79
N THR A 28 13.80 32.14 -8.52
CA THR A 28 12.76 33.00 -7.95
C THR A 28 13.15 34.47 -7.99
N THR A 29 14.40 34.79 -7.66
CA THR A 29 14.92 36.16 -7.78
C THR A 29 14.88 36.64 -9.22
N LEU A 30 15.33 35.82 -10.18
CA LEU A 30 15.30 36.14 -11.62
C LEU A 30 13.87 36.34 -12.16
N ARG A 31 12.89 35.57 -11.67
CA ARG A 31 11.47 35.75 -12.02
C ARG A 31 10.92 37.12 -11.62
N ASN A 32 11.47 37.76 -10.58
CA ASN A 32 11.07 39.11 -10.17
C ASN A 32 11.59 40.20 -11.13
N TYR A 33 12.55 39.88 -12.01
CA TYR A 33 13.12 40.81 -12.98
C TYR A 33 12.96 40.28 -14.42
N PRO A 34 11.72 40.13 -14.94
CA PRO A 34 11.45 39.49 -16.23
C PRO A 34 12.04 40.25 -17.44
N HIS A 35 12.34 41.55 -17.28
CA HIS A 35 12.92 42.39 -18.32
C HIS A 35 14.34 41.96 -18.74
N PHE A 36 15.06 41.21 -17.90
CA PHE A 36 16.39 40.71 -18.26
C PHE A 36 16.37 39.41 -19.07
N ASN A 37 15.22 38.73 -19.20
CA ASN A 37 15.06 37.45 -19.90
C ASN A 37 16.21 36.45 -19.59
N ALA A 38 16.60 36.38 -18.32
CA ALA A 38 17.74 35.59 -17.88
C ALA A 38 17.29 34.26 -17.27
N THR A 39 18.09 33.21 -17.50
CA THR A 39 17.82 31.85 -17.05
C THR A 39 18.98 31.34 -16.20
N VAL A 40 18.67 30.56 -15.16
CA VAL A 40 19.69 29.86 -14.36
C VAL A 40 20.03 28.55 -15.05
N TYR A 41 21.32 28.29 -15.25
CA TYR A 41 21.84 27.02 -15.76
C TYR A 41 22.74 26.38 -14.72
N ASP A 42 22.48 25.11 -14.43
CA ASP A 42 23.32 24.23 -13.62
C ASP A 42 23.40 22.88 -14.34
N GLY A 43 24.59 22.25 -14.37
CA GLY A 43 24.79 20.96 -15.04
C GLY A 43 23.93 19.84 -14.43
N ASP A 44 23.60 19.95 -13.14
CA ASP A 44 22.77 19.01 -12.40
C ASP A 44 21.32 19.49 -12.26
N SER A 45 20.89 20.50 -13.03
CA SER A 45 19.55 21.12 -12.89
C SER A 45 18.41 20.09 -12.89
N ALA A 46 18.51 19.02 -13.68
CA ALA A 46 17.50 17.97 -13.70
C ALA A 46 17.36 17.22 -12.36
N VAL A 47 18.47 16.96 -11.68
CA VAL A 47 18.48 16.30 -10.36
C VAL A 47 17.93 17.24 -9.29
N LEU A 48 18.30 18.51 -9.35
CA LEU A 48 17.81 19.52 -8.40
C LEU A 48 16.29 19.72 -8.53
N ASP A 49 15.77 19.77 -9.75
CA ASP A 49 14.33 19.89 -10.01
C ASP A 49 13.54 18.68 -9.50
N LEU A 50 14.14 17.49 -9.61
CA LEU A 50 13.58 16.27 -9.06
C LEU A 50 13.51 16.31 -7.53
N ILE A 51 14.57 16.79 -6.86
CA ILE A 51 14.59 16.93 -5.39
C ILE A 51 13.55 17.94 -4.90
N LEU A 52 13.36 19.07 -5.60
CA LEU A 52 12.37 20.09 -5.23
C LEU A 52 10.94 19.56 -5.35
N THR A 53 10.67 18.75 -6.36
CA THR A 53 9.31 18.27 -6.66
C THR A 53 8.98 16.96 -5.94
N ALA A 54 10.01 16.22 -5.51
CA ALA A 54 9.98 14.95 -4.79
C ALA A 54 8.76 14.81 -3.85
N LYS A 55 8.70 15.62 -2.79
CA LYS A 55 7.63 15.50 -1.77
C LYS A 55 6.22 15.60 -2.35
N LYS A 56 6.02 16.47 -3.34
CA LYS A 56 4.72 16.68 -3.98
C LYS A 56 4.35 15.48 -4.86
N ASP A 57 5.33 14.95 -5.59
CA ASP A 57 5.16 13.79 -6.45
C ASP A 57 4.90 12.51 -5.64
N LEU A 58 5.51 12.36 -4.46
CA LEU A 58 5.23 11.24 -3.55
C LEU A 58 3.75 11.23 -3.14
N ILE A 59 3.26 12.35 -2.62
CA ILE A 59 1.87 12.47 -2.15
C ILE A 59 0.89 12.26 -3.32
N GLY A 60 1.19 12.85 -4.48
CA GLY A 60 0.42 12.65 -5.71
C GLY A 60 0.38 11.18 -6.11
N SER A 61 1.52 10.51 -6.13
CA SER A 61 1.65 9.11 -6.54
C SER A 61 0.92 8.17 -5.58
N ILE A 62 1.08 8.35 -4.26
CA ILE A 62 0.34 7.56 -3.25
C ILE A 62 -1.17 7.75 -3.42
N THR A 63 -1.62 8.99 -3.63
CA THR A 63 -3.06 9.30 -3.84
C THR A 63 -3.60 8.58 -5.08
N VAL A 64 -2.86 8.65 -6.19
CA VAL A 64 -3.23 7.96 -7.44
C VAL A 64 -3.25 6.44 -7.24
N THR A 65 -2.26 5.89 -6.54
CA THR A 65 -2.20 4.45 -6.23
C THR A 65 -3.40 3.99 -5.41
N VAL A 66 -3.79 4.74 -4.36
CA VAL A 66 -4.96 4.40 -3.54
C VAL A 66 -6.25 4.47 -4.36
N ILE A 67 -6.41 5.48 -5.22
CA ILE A 67 -7.57 5.62 -6.10
C ILE A 67 -7.63 4.46 -7.10
N CYS A 68 -6.49 4.16 -7.76
CA CYS A 68 -6.38 3.06 -8.71
C CYS A 68 -6.76 1.73 -8.05
N MET A 69 -6.21 1.46 -6.86
CA MET A 69 -6.52 0.24 -6.14
C MET A 69 -7.98 0.19 -5.69
N ALA A 70 -8.55 1.31 -5.28
CA ALA A 70 -9.98 1.37 -4.95
C ALA A 70 -10.86 0.99 -6.15
N ILE A 71 -10.51 1.44 -7.36
CA ILE A 71 -11.23 1.08 -8.60
C ILE A 71 -11.10 -0.41 -8.89
N VAL A 72 -9.88 -0.96 -8.79
CA VAL A 72 -9.63 -2.40 -9.01
C VAL A 72 -10.42 -3.25 -8.01
N CYS A 73 -10.33 -2.93 -6.71
CA CYS A 73 -11.10 -3.62 -5.67
C CYS A 73 -12.61 -3.48 -5.87
N LEU A 74 -13.10 -2.33 -6.35
CA LEU A 74 -14.52 -2.13 -6.62
C LEU A 74 -15.02 -3.07 -7.71
N PHE A 75 -14.22 -3.28 -8.76
CA PHE A 75 -14.53 -4.22 -9.83
C PHE A 75 -14.56 -5.68 -9.33
N PHE A 76 -13.60 -6.09 -8.50
CA PHE A 76 -13.50 -7.49 -8.01
C PHE A 76 -14.49 -7.84 -6.90
N ILE A 77 -14.76 -6.94 -5.96
CA ILE A 77 -15.56 -7.21 -4.75
C ILE A 77 -17.01 -6.76 -4.89
N GLY A 78 -17.28 -5.72 -5.69
CA GLY A 78 -18.63 -5.19 -5.89
C GLY A 78 -19.27 -4.54 -4.64
N SER A 79 -18.52 -4.32 -3.56
CA SER A 79 -19.01 -3.70 -2.31
C SER A 79 -18.24 -2.42 -1.97
N LYS A 80 -18.98 -1.31 -1.81
CA LYS A 80 -18.37 0.02 -1.55
C LYS A 80 -17.65 0.09 -0.20
N ILE A 81 -18.21 -0.57 0.82
CA ILE A 81 -17.64 -0.59 2.17
C ILE A 81 -16.33 -1.39 2.21
N GLY A 82 -16.26 -2.53 1.51
CA GLY A 82 -15.03 -3.31 1.41
C GLY A 82 -13.90 -2.55 0.75
N VAL A 83 -14.21 -1.81 -0.32
CA VAL A 83 -13.25 -0.95 -1.00
C VAL A 83 -12.70 0.12 -0.06
N LEU A 84 -13.55 0.78 0.72
CA LEU A 84 -13.12 1.78 1.70
C LEU A 84 -12.20 1.18 2.77
N ILE A 85 -12.51 -0.02 3.26
CA ILE A 85 -11.69 -0.73 4.25
C ILE A 85 -10.30 -1.05 3.69
N ILE A 86 -10.24 -1.61 2.47
CA ILE A 86 -8.97 -1.93 1.81
C ILE A 86 -8.16 -0.65 1.58
N ALA A 87 -8.78 0.40 1.03
CA ALA A 87 -8.12 1.69 0.82
C ALA A 87 -7.58 2.29 2.13
N SER A 88 -8.35 2.23 3.22
CA SER A 88 -7.90 2.72 4.53
C SER A 88 -6.74 1.91 5.11
N THR A 89 -6.71 0.59 4.85
CA THR A 89 -5.62 -0.29 5.29
C THR A 89 -4.33 0.02 4.51
N ILE A 90 -4.44 0.21 3.18
CA ILE A 90 -3.31 0.60 2.33
C ILE A 90 -2.75 1.95 2.78
N LEU A 91 -3.61 2.94 3.01
CA LEU A 91 -3.19 4.25 3.49
C LEU A 91 -2.45 4.16 4.84
N SER A 92 -2.92 3.30 5.74
CA SER A 92 -2.26 3.03 7.02
C SER A 92 -0.87 2.41 6.83
N ILE A 93 -0.73 1.47 5.89
CA ILE A 93 0.57 0.86 5.57
C ILE A 93 1.53 1.93 5.02
N CYS A 94 1.11 2.72 4.03
CA CYS A 94 1.94 3.78 3.46
C CYS A 94 2.39 4.78 4.53
N PHE A 95 1.47 5.23 5.38
CA PHE A 95 1.79 6.19 6.45
C PHE A 95 2.79 5.59 7.44
N THR A 96 2.60 4.32 7.83
CA THR A 96 3.50 3.63 8.75
C THR A 96 4.87 3.36 8.14
N LEU A 97 4.94 3.04 6.84
CA LEU A 97 6.19 2.85 6.11
C LEU A 97 7.01 4.14 6.07
N VAL A 98 6.41 5.25 5.63
CA VAL A 98 7.09 6.56 5.58
C VAL A 98 7.51 6.99 6.99
N GLY A 99 6.65 6.79 8.00
CA GLY A 99 6.98 7.07 9.39
C GLY A 99 8.15 6.23 9.92
N SER A 100 8.21 4.94 9.55
CA SER A 100 9.28 4.03 9.96
C SER A 100 10.61 4.37 9.29
N LEU A 101 10.59 4.76 8.01
CA LEU A 101 11.76 5.25 7.29
C LEU A 101 12.29 6.56 7.89
N SER A 102 11.38 7.46 8.26
CA SER A 102 11.75 8.69 8.97
C SER A 102 12.41 8.39 10.32
N TRP A 103 11.91 7.41 11.08
CA TRP A 103 12.54 6.98 12.33
C TRP A 103 13.95 6.40 12.11
N TRP A 104 14.17 5.67 11.01
CA TRP A 104 15.49 5.15 10.64
C TRP A 104 16.44 6.26 10.12
N GLY A 105 15.98 7.51 10.02
CA GLY A 105 16.78 8.62 9.50
C GLY A 105 17.06 8.48 8.00
N ALA A 106 16.17 7.84 7.25
CA ALA A 106 16.24 7.86 5.79
C ALA A 106 15.79 9.23 5.27
N ASP A 107 16.63 9.85 4.43
CA ASP A 107 16.27 11.07 3.74
C ASP A 107 15.17 10.79 2.72
N MET A 108 14.13 11.63 2.69
CA MET A 108 13.05 11.56 1.70
C MET A 108 13.51 12.20 0.38
N ASP A 109 14.38 11.50 -0.30
CA ASP A 109 14.92 11.85 -1.61
C ASP A 109 14.18 11.10 -2.75
N PRO A 110 14.42 11.44 -4.02
CA PRO A 110 13.74 10.77 -5.13
C PRO A 110 13.97 9.25 -5.19
N VAL A 111 15.11 8.75 -4.70
CA VAL A 111 15.40 7.31 -4.67
C VAL A 111 14.48 6.61 -3.67
N THR A 112 14.48 7.05 -2.41
CA THR A 112 13.62 6.45 -1.37
C THR A 112 12.14 6.59 -1.67
N MET A 113 11.73 7.65 -2.39
CA MET A 113 10.34 7.78 -2.83
C MET A 113 9.92 6.69 -3.83
N VAL A 114 10.78 6.38 -4.80
CA VAL A 114 10.53 5.28 -5.75
C VAL A 114 10.47 3.97 -4.98
N ASP A 115 11.35 3.77 -4.01
CA ASP A 115 11.33 2.59 -3.15
C ASP A 115 10.02 2.47 -2.36
N VAL A 116 9.52 3.56 -1.76
CA VAL A 116 8.23 3.60 -1.06
C VAL A 116 7.07 3.28 -1.99
N LEU A 117 7.10 3.76 -3.24
CA LEU A 117 6.05 3.49 -4.22
C LEU A 117 6.03 2.01 -4.63
N ILE A 118 7.20 1.43 -4.90
CA ILE A 118 7.36 0.00 -5.23
C ILE A 118 6.93 -0.86 -4.05
N ALA A 119 7.40 -0.54 -2.84
CA ALA A 119 7.03 -1.21 -1.59
C ALA A 119 5.51 -1.16 -1.36
N THR A 120 4.89 0.01 -1.52
CA THR A 120 3.43 0.16 -1.43
C THR A 120 2.73 -0.80 -2.39
N GLY A 121 3.20 -0.95 -3.63
CA GLY A 121 2.65 -1.90 -4.60
C GLY A 121 2.65 -3.34 -4.09
N PHE A 122 3.77 -3.81 -3.52
CA PHE A 122 3.86 -5.15 -2.92
C PHE A 122 2.94 -5.32 -1.70
N SER A 123 2.84 -4.29 -0.86
CA SER A 123 2.01 -4.36 0.35
C SER A 123 0.52 -4.52 0.06
N VAL A 124 0.06 -3.87 -1.01
CA VAL A 124 -1.33 -3.84 -1.44
C VAL A 124 -1.82 -5.25 -1.82
N ASP A 125 -0.98 -6.03 -2.50
CA ASP A 125 -1.31 -7.39 -2.94
C ASP A 125 -1.72 -8.28 -1.77
N TYR A 126 -1.00 -8.19 -0.64
CA TYR A 126 -1.31 -8.96 0.56
C TYR A 126 -2.73 -8.68 1.08
N THR A 127 -3.10 -7.40 1.17
CA THR A 127 -4.42 -7.00 1.67
C THR A 127 -5.53 -7.36 0.69
N ALA A 128 -5.28 -7.23 -0.61
CA ALA A 128 -6.22 -7.51 -1.67
C ALA A 128 -6.57 -9.00 -1.75
N HIS A 129 -5.58 -9.89 -1.65
CA HIS A 129 -5.81 -11.34 -1.69
C HIS A 129 -6.67 -11.83 -0.52
N ILE A 130 -6.38 -11.37 0.70
CA ILE A 130 -7.20 -11.71 1.88
C ILE A 130 -8.63 -11.18 1.70
N ALA A 131 -8.77 -9.91 1.33
CA ALA A 131 -10.09 -9.29 1.19
C ALA A 131 -10.91 -9.96 0.09
N TYR A 132 -10.32 -10.23 -1.07
CA TYR A 132 -10.97 -10.94 -2.17
C TYR A 132 -11.47 -12.32 -1.73
N LYS A 133 -10.64 -13.09 -1.02
CA LYS A 133 -11.04 -14.40 -0.51
C LYS A 133 -12.19 -14.28 0.49
N PHE A 134 -12.12 -13.32 1.41
CA PHE A 134 -13.19 -13.03 2.35
C PHE A 134 -14.51 -12.74 1.65
N TYR A 135 -14.52 -11.90 0.61
CA TYR A 135 -15.72 -11.54 -0.15
C TYR A 135 -16.25 -12.67 -1.04
N LYS A 136 -15.40 -13.61 -1.47
CA LYS A 136 -15.81 -14.79 -2.23
C LYS A 136 -16.48 -15.86 -1.36
N LEU A 137 -16.12 -15.96 -0.09
CA LEU A 137 -16.72 -16.90 0.85
C LEU A 137 -18.10 -16.44 1.33
N THR A 138 -19.00 -17.40 1.55
CA THR A 138 -20.36 -17.20 2.06
C THR A 138 -20.51 -17.74 3.47
N GLY A 139 -21.37 -17.12 4.29
CA GLY A 139 -21.61 -17.52 5.69
C GLY A 139 -21.36 -16.39 6.68
N CYS A 140 -21.29 -16.73 7.96
CA CYS A 140 -21.03 -15.78 9.03
C CYS A 140 -19.65 -15.11 8.84
N ARG A 141 -19.57 -13.81 9.17
CA ARG A 141 -18.33 -13.01 9.06
C ARG A 141 -17.10 -13.66 9.73
N GLU A 142 -17.27 -14.20 10.93
CA GLU A 142 -16.18 -14.85 11.68
C GLU A 142 -15.66 -16.10 10.99
N GLU A 143 -16.56 -16.93 10.44
CA GLU A 143 -16.16 -18.14 9.72
C GLU A 143 -15.48 -17.79 8.40
N ARG A 144 -16.01 -16.80 7.67
CA ARG A 144 -15.42 -16.30 6.43
C ARG A 144 -14.01 -15.79 6.65
N ILE A 145 -13.76 -15.05 7.73
CA ILE A 145 -12.41 -14.53 8.00
C ILE A 145 -11.46 -15.63 8.44
N LYS A 146 -11.91 -16.54 9.31
CA LYS A 146 -11.12 -17.69 9.76
C LYS A 146 -10.71 -18.58 8.59
N GLN A 147 -11.64 -18.87 7.68
CA GLN A 147 -11.35 -19.65 6.48
C GLN A 147 -10.43 -18.90 5.52
N SER A 148 -10.64 -17.59 5.32
CA SER A 148 -9.75 -16.78 4.48
C SER A 148 -8.31 -16.80 4.99
N PHE A 149 -8.12 -16.62 6.30
CA PHE A 149 -6.79 -16.69 6.92
C PHE A 149 -6.17 -18.07 6.81
N ARG A 150 -6.95 -19.13 7.09
CA ARG A 150 -6.46 -20.51 7.00
C ARG A 150 -5.92 -20.85 5.61
N GLU A 151 -6.53 -20.30 4.57
CA GLU A 151 -6.10 -20.54 3.18
C GLU A 151 -4.99 -19.58 2.72
N MET A 152 -4.97 -18.33 3.19
CA MET A 152 -4.07 -17.29 2.68
C MET A 152 -2.78 -17.11 3.50
N CYS A 153 -2.78 -17.39 4.81
CA CYS A 153 -1.61 -17.13 5.66
C CYS A 153 -0.35 -17.89 5.22
N GLY A 154 -0.48 -19.17 4.86
CA GLY A 154 0.66 -20.00 4.43
C GLY A 154 1.38 -19.41 3.20
N PRO A 155 0.67 -19.23 2.06
CA PRO A 155 1.25 -18.61 0.87
C PRO A 155 1.83 -17.22 1.12
N MET A 156 1.17 -16.39 1.94
CA MET A 156 1.64 -15.03 2.23
C MET A 156 2.91 -15.00 3.08
N PHE A 157 3.02 -15.85 4.11
CA PHE A 157 4.26 -15.96 4.89
C PHE A 157 5.40 -16.47 4.02
N GLN A 158 5.14 -17.46 3.15
CA GLN A 158 6.14 -17.96 2.22
C GLN A 158 6.62 -16.85 1.27
N ALA A 159 5.69 -16.07 0.71
CA ALA A 159 6.01 -14.92 -0.13
C ALA A 159 6.85 -13.88 0.63
N GLY A 160 6.42 -13.48 1.83
CA GLY A 160 7.16 -12.52 2.66
C GLY A 160 8.58 -12.98 3.02
N ILE A 161 8.73 -14.25 3.44
CA ILE A 161 10.05 -14.83 3.74
C ILE A 161 10.93 -14.86 2.48
N SER A 162 10.37 -15.20 1.31
CA SER A 162 11.13 -15.21 0.06
C SER A 162 11.64 -13.82 -0.33
N THR A 163 10.83 -12.78 -0.13
CA THR A 163 11.24 -11.39 -0.37
C THR A 163 12.31 -10.95 0.62
N ILE A 164 12.18 -11.29 1.91
CA ILE A 164 13.20 -10.99 2.92
C ILE A 164 14.53 -11.68 2.57
N LEU A 165 14.51 -12.96 2.20
CA LEU A 165 15.70 -13.69 1.76
C LEU A 165 16.31 -13.09 0.49
N CYS A 166 15.49 -12.59 -0.43
CA CYS A 166 15.94 -11.90 -1.64
C CYS A 166 16.63 -10.58 -1.33
N MET A 167 16.15 -9.81 -0.35
CA MET A 167 16.75 -8.52 0.04
C MET A 167 18.03 -8.68 0.88
N LEU A 168 18.20 -9.80 1.58
CA LEU A 168 19.34 -10.05 2.47
C LEU A 168 20.74 -9.82 1.82
N PRO A 169 21.05 -10.35 0.62
CA PRO A 169 22.34 -10.09 -0.02
C PRO A 169 22.53 -8.63 -0.44
N LEU A 170 21.45 -7.90 -0.75
CA LEU A 170 21.53 -6.50 -1.20
C LEU A 170 21.98 -5.56 -0.08
N ILE A 171 21.73 -5.92 1.19
CA ILE A 171 22.17 -5.13 2.35
C ILE A 171 23.70 -5.06 2.44
N PHE A 172 24.42 -6.04 1.91
CA PHE A 172 25.89 -6.06 1.92
C PHE A 172 26.53 -5.24 0.79
N VAL A 173 25.73 -4.69 -0.12
CA VAL A 173 26.24 -3.88 -1.23
C VAL A 173 26.48 -2.44 -0.74
N PRO A 174 27.70 -1.90 -0.84
CA PRO A 174 28.05 -0.57 -0.32
C PRO A 174 27.58 0.55 -1.27
N THR A 175 26.29 0.56 -1.62
CA THR A 175 25.68 1.57 -2.49
C THR A 175 24.39 2.08 -1.84
N TYR A 176 24.30 3.39 -1.66
CA TYR A 176 23.18 4.05 -0.98
C TYR A 176 21.81 3.60 -1.53
N ALA A 177 21.63 3.68 -2.85
CA ALA A 177 20.35 3.33 -3.48
C ALA A 177 19.95 1.87 -3.23
N ILE A 178 20.89 0.94 -3.31
CA ILE A 178 20.62 -0.49 -3.10
C ILE A 178 20.29 -0.77 -1.63
N LEU A 179 21.02 -0.11 -0.72
CA LEU A 179 20.78 -0.24 0.72
C LEU A 179 19.44 0.36 1.13
N ALA A 180 19.09 1.54 0.59
CA ALA A 180 17.81 2.20 0.82
C ALA A 180 16.64 1.33 0.33
N PHE A 181 16.76 0.77 -0.87
CA PHE A 181 15.79 -0.15 -1.44
C PHE A 181 15.61 -1.40 -0.56
N ALA A 182 16.71 -2.08 -0.21
CA ALA A 182 16.65 -3.29 0.59
C ALA A 182 16.03 -3.05 1.98
N LYS A 183 16.39 -1.94 2.64
CA LYS A 183 15.80 -1.55 3.93
C LYS A 183 14.31 -1.23 3.82
N THR A 184 13.92 -0.51 2.77
CA THR A 184 12.53 -0.11 2.53
C THR A 184 11.65 -1.33 2.28
N VAL A 185 12.08 -2.24 1.41
CA VAL A 185 11.34 -3.48 1.14
C VAL A 185 11.28 -4.40 2.36
N PHE A 186 12.37 -4.51 3.13
CA PHE A 186 12.38 -5.29 4.37
C PHE A 186 11.36 -4.77 5.39
N LEU A 187 11.31 -3.45 5.61
CA LEU A 187 10.32 -2.80 6.47
C LEU A 187 8.90 -3.02 5.94
N ASP A 188 8.69 -2.81 4.64
CA ASP A 188 7.39 -2.94 4.01
C ASP A 188 6.78 -4.33 4.16
N VAL A 189 7.55 -5.39 3.89
CA VAL A 189 7.06 -6.77 4.03
C VAL A 189 6.59 -7.04 5.47
N GLY A 190 7.35 -6.59 6.47
CA GLY A 190 6.96 -6.73 7.87
C GLY A 190 5.68 -5.96 8.21
N LEU A 191 5.60 -4.70 7.78
CA LEU A 191 4.45 -3.84 8.02
C LEU A 191 3.19 -4.33 7.29
N ALA A 192 3.33 -4.80 6.05
CA ALA A 192 2.24 -5.31 5.23
C ALA A 192 1.66 -6.61 5.78
N LEU A 193 2.51 -7.55 6.23
CA LEU A 193 2.05 -8.75 6.91
C LEU A 193 1.32 -8.42 8.22
N LEU A 194 1.85 -7.47 9.01
CA LEU A 194 1.21 -7.04 10.25
C LEU A 194 -0.15 -6.37 9.98
N HIS A 195 -0.21 -5.39 9.09
CA HIS A 195 -1.45 -4.70 8.76
C HIS A 195 -2.47 -5.64 8.09
N GLY A 196 -2.01 -6.51 7.18
CA GLY A 196 -2.85 -7.49 6.49
C GLY A 196 -3.42 -8.55 7.43
N PHE A 197 -2.67 -8.96 8.46
CA PHE A 197 -3.12 -9.98 9.41
C PHE A 197 -3.83 -9.47 10.64
N PHE A 198 -3.64 -8.20 11.03
CA PHE A 198 -4.27 -7.65 12.23
C PHE A 198 -5.30 -6.56 11.89
N ILE A 199 -4.89 -5.51 11.17
CA ILE A 199 -5.75 -4.35 10.93
C ILE A 199 -6.88 -4.68 9.96
N LEU A 200 -6.56 -5.34 8.84
CA LEU A 200 -7.55 -5.71 7.84
C LEU A 200 -8.68 -6.60 8.41
N PRO A 201 -8.42 -7.71 9.14
CA PRO A 201 -9.51 -8.53 9.64
C PRO A 201 -10.35 -7.85 10.71
N ILE A 202 -9.76 -7.04 11.57
CA ILE A 202 -10.49 -6.26 12.57
C ILE A 202 -11.47 -5.31 11.86
N LEU A 203 -11.01 -4.60 10.83
CA LEU A 203 -11.85 -3.71 10.04
C LEU A 203 -12.94 -4.47 9.27
N LEU A 204 -12.61 -5.62 8.66
CA LEU A 204 -13.58 -6.44 7.95
C LEU A 204 -14.68 -6.99 8.87
N VAL A 205 -14.35 -7.47 10.06
CA VAL A 205 -15.34 -8.02 11.01
C VAL A 205 -16.25 -6.93 11.58
N THR A 206 -15.68 -5.77 11.92
CA THR A 206 -16.42 -4.65 12.52
C THR A 206 -17.32 -3.93 11.53
N LEU A 207 -16.82 -3.65 10.32
CA LEU A 207 -17.50 -2.78 9.35
C LEU A 207 -18.26 -3.54 8.25
N CYS A 208 -17.89 -4.78 7.92
CA CYS A 208 -18.66 -5.55 6.95
C CYS A 208 -19.97 -6.02 7.59
N ARG A 209 -21.11 -5.83 6.91
CA ARG A 209 -22.39 -6.43 7.30
C ARG A 209 -22.42 -7.91 6.87
N ASP A 210 -23.14 -8.73 7.62
CA ASP A 210 -23.27 -10.15 7.31
C ASP A 210 -24.00 -10.32 5.96
N ASN A 211 -23.35 -10.99 5.00
CA ASN A 211 -23.97 -11.35 3.73
C ASN A 211 -24.81 -12.61 3.98
N ARG A 212 -25.98 -12.45 4.60
CA ARG A 212 -26.95 -13.53 4.75
C ARG A 212 -27.62 -13.79 3.39
N LYS A 213 -26.91 -14.43 2.47
CA LYS A 213 -27.57 -15.13 1.36
C LYS A 213 -28.12 -16.45 1.93
N GLU A 214 -29.39 -16.38 2.34
CA GLU A 214 -30.32 -17.49 2.55
C GLU A 214 -29.79 -18.76 3.25
N ALA A 215 -29.51 -18.67 4.55
CA ALA A 215 -29.64 -19.82 5.45
C ALA A 215 -31.13 -20.13 5.75
N SER A 216 -32.00 -20.05 4.73
CA SER A 216 -33.45 -20.28 4.84
C SER A 216 -33.93 -21.55 4.11
N ASN A 217 -33.09 -22.22 3.31
CA ASN A 217 -33.50 -23.45 2.62
C ASN A 217 -32.99 -24.74 3.27
N ASP A 218 -31.96 -24.70 4.12
CA ASP A 218 -31.43 -25.92 4.74
C ASP A 218 -32.17 -26.33 6.02
N LYS A 219 -32.68 -25.35 6.80
CA LYS A 219 -33.52 -25.66 7.97
C LYS A 219 -34.87 -26.27 7.59
N THR A 220 -35.48 -25.83 6.51
CA THR A 220 -36.80 -26.32 6.06
C THR A 220 -36.70 -27.75 5.51
N MET A 221 -35.60 -28.11 4.83
CA MET A 221 -35.36 -29.49 4.37
C MET A 221 -35.06 -30.45 5.54
N ASN A 222 -34.29 -30.02 6.55
CA ASN A 222 -33.96 -30.89 7.68
C ASN A 222 -35.14 -31.08 8.65
N THR A 223 -35.99 -30.06 8.83
CA THR A 223 -37.22 -30.20 9.64
C THR A 223 -38.28 -31.05 8.91
N SER A 224 -38.44 -30.93 7.59
CA SER A 224 -39.31 -31.84 6.84
C SER A 224 -38.80 -33.28 6.79
N GLY A 225 -37.48 -33.50 6.79
CA GLY A 225 -36.86 -34.83 6.90
C GLY A 225 -37.13 -35.53 8.23
N MET A 226 -36.99 -34.80 9.35
CA MET A 226 -37.28 -35.32 10.70
C MET A 226 -38.77 -35.61 10.92
N ILE A 227 -39.67 -34.75 10.42
CA ILE A 227 -41.12 -34.99 10.54
C ILE A 227 -41.53 -36.24 9.74
N ASN A 228 -40.95 -36.48 8.56
CA ASN A 228 -41.28 -37.66 7.75
C ASN A 228 -40.72 -38.97 8.34
N SER A 229 -39.57 -38.93 9.02
CA SER A 229 -39.03 -40.11 9.71
C SER A 229 -39.87 -40.52 10.93
N ASP A 230 -40.42 -39.54 11.66
CA ASP A 230 -41.23 -39.81 12.85
C ASP A 230 -42.62 -40.36 12.49
N ILE A 231 -43.23 -39.90 11.40
CA ILE A 231 -44.52 -40.43 10.90
C ILE A 231 -44.38 -41.87 10.39
N ASN A 232 -43.28 -42.21 9.71
CA ASN A 232 -43.08 -43.55 9.18
C ASN A 232 -42.76 -44.58 10.29
N ASN A 233 -42.15 -44.14 11.39
CA ASN A 233 -41.84 -45.00 12.53
C ASN A 233 -43.04 -45.20 13.48
N GLY A 234 -43.99 -44.24 13.52
CA GLY A 234 -45.24 -44.36 14.28
C GLY A 234 -46.22 -45.39 13.71
N ASN A 235 -46.26 -45.57 12.38
CA ASN A 235 -47.17 -46.52 11.72
C ASN A 235 -46.70 -47.99 11.77
N LEU A 236 -45.51 -48.28 12.30
CA LEU A 236 -44.98 -49.64 12.47
C LEU A 236 -45.20 -50.23 13.87
N LEU A 237 -45.78 -49.47 14.80
CA LEU A 237 -46.09 -49.92 16.16
C LEU A 237 -47.58 -50.23 16.38
N GLU A 238 -48.40 -50.16 15.33
CA GLU A 238 -49.82 -50.49 15.37
C GLU A 238 -50.14 -51.57 14.33
N LYS A 239 -49.65 -52.80 14.58
CA LYS A 239 -50.16 -54.06 14.00
C LYS A 239 -49.65 -55.28 14.77
#